data_AF-A0A816CG03-F1
#
_entry.id   AF-A0A816CG03-F1
#
_cell.length_a   1.000
_cell.length_b   1.000
_cell.length_c   1.000
_cell.angle_alpha   90.00
_cell.angle_beta   90.00
_cell.angle_gamma   90.00
#
_symmetry.space_group_name_H-M   'P 1'
#
loop_
_entity.id
_entity.type
_entity.pdbx_description
1 polymer ?
#
loop_
_entity_poly.entity_id
_entity_poly.type
_entity_poly.pdbx_seq_one_letter_code
_entity_poly.pdbx_strand_id
1 'polypeptide(L)'
;MVHHLPDLMIPKVHFISEYWRLIGANGPATHFWCMRYEAKHLYFKRLATRSSCFKNPAFTLAKRHQLRQCLILSNKNYYNIFSETTSLKIVKHSQLSILVQRLFKENHIHETIFDECKSIHYKNVLIMARSVFIEKLVYEEEEPCFVYVLHLLKVQNIWKAVVEHLQVIGFNEKLWSYEIEFRGTLDLLDLDRCLNVLPHGLDIYHVEGSAYINVLSRLTI
;
A
#
# COMPACT_ATOMS: atom_id res chain seq x y z
N MET A 1 -14.07 23.64 24.56
CA MET A 1 -14.13 24.08 23.16
C MET A 1 -15.47 24.76 22.83
N VAL A 2 -16.61 24.12 23.13
CA VAL A 2 -17.98 24.66 22.91
C VAL A 2 -18.21 26.03 23.56
N HIS A 3 -17.74 26.25 24.79
CA HIS A 3 -17.93 27.52 25.50
C HIS A 3 -17.08 28.68 24.98
N HIS A 4 -16.02 28.41 24.22
CA HIS A 4 -15.06 29.44 23.81
C HIS A 4 -15.23 29.90 22.36
N LEU A 5 -15.88 29.11 21.50
CA LEU A 5 -16.18 29.46 20.10
C LEU A 5 -17.55 28.90 19.67
N PRO A 6 -18.66 29.51 20.11
CA PRO A 6 -20.01 29.03 19.79
C PRO A 6 -20.34 29.15 18.29
N ASP A 7 -19.88 30.21 17.62
CA ASP A 7 -20.18 30.46 16.20
C ASP A 7 -19.34 29.62 15.23
N LEU A 8 -18.28 28.96 15.72
CA LEU A 8 -17.39 28.11 14.92
C LEU A 8 -17.75 26.61 15.00
N MET A 9 -18.81 26.26 15.73
CA MET A 9 -19.25 24.88 15.94
C MET A 9 -20.05 24.33 14.76
N ILE A 10 -19.38 24.22 13.61
CA ILE A 10 -19.89 23.46 12.47
C ILE A 10 -19.81 21.94 12.76
N PRO A 11 -20.68 21.11 12.15
CA PRO A 11 -20.68 19.66 12.36
C PRO A 11 -19.29 19.01 12.20
N LYS A 12 -18.46 19.49 11.27
CA LYS A 12 -17.09 19.01 11.09
C LYS A 12 -16.23 19.16 12.35
N VAL A 13 -16.32 20.31 13.03
CA VAL A 13 -15.55 20.59 14.26
C VAL A 13 -16.06 19.72 15.41
N HIS A 14 -17.38 19.59 15.54
CA HIS A 14 -17.98 18.68 16.52
C HIS A 14 -17.53 17.23 16.29
N PHE A 15 -17.59 16.74 15.05
CA PHE A 15 -17.13 15.39 14.75
C PHE A 15 -15.67 15.21 15.11
N ILE A 16 -14.76 16.12 14.73
CA ILE A 16 -13.32 16.07 15.09
C ILE A 16 -13.13 15.88 16.59
N SER A 17 -13.92 16.55 17.43
CA SER A 17 -13.82 16.37 18.90
C SER A 17 -14.18 14.96 19.39
N GLU A 18 -14.91 14.18 18.60
CA GLU A 18 -15.30 12.79 18.90
C GLU A 18 -14.41 11.76 18.17
N TYR A 19 -13.48 12.18 17.28
CA TYR A 19 -12.63 11.24 16.52
C TYR A 19 -11.79 10.35 17.43
N TRP A 20 -11.30 10.85 18.56
CA TRP A 20 -10.50 10.04 19.48
C TRP A 20 -11.29 8.85 20.04
N ARG A 21 -12.60 9.01 20.30
CA ARG A 21 -13.47 7.91 20.74
C ARG A 21 -13.68 6.90 19.62
N LEU A 22 -13.95 7.39 18.42
CA LEU A 22 -14.13 6.54 17.25
C LEU A 22 -12.86 5.76 16.90
N ILE A 23 -11.69 6.39 17.02
CA ILE A 23 -10.39 5.76 16.78
C ILE A 23 -10.08 4.74 17.89
N GLY A 24 -10.35 5.09 19.15
CA GLY A 24 -10.15 4.16 20.27
C GLY A 24 -11.07 2.93 20.21
N ALA A 25 -12.26 3.05 19.61
CA ALA A 25 -13.22 1.95 19.48
C ALA A 25 -13.08 1.14 18.19
N ASN A 26 -12.71 1.77 17.06
CA ASN A 26 -12.75 1.15 15.73
C ASN A 26 -11.38 1.12 15.01
N GLY A 27 -10.32 1.58 15.67
CA GLY A 27 -9.00 1.74 15.07
C GLY A 27 -8.90 2.96 14.14
N PRO A 28 -7.89 3.01 13.26
CA PRO A 28 -7.62 4.16 12.40
C PRO A 28 -8.83 4.63 11.57
N ALA A 29 -8.95 5.94 11.36
CA ALA A 29 -10.07 6.53 10.61
C ALA A 29 -10.17 6.04 9.14
N THR A 30 -9.09 5.47 8.61
CA THR A 30 -9.03 4.81 7.31
C THR A 30 -9.91 3.56 7.23
N HIS A 31 -10.38 3.00 8.35
CA HIS A 31 -11.31 1.86 8.34
C HIS A 31 -12.71 2.26 7.86
N PHE A 32 -13.15 3.43 8.27
CA PHE A 32 -14.53 3.89 8.07
C PHE A 32 -14.62 5.08 7.10
N TRP A 33 -13.52 5.48 6.46
CA TRP A 33 -13.57 6.52 5.42
C TRP A 33 -14.27 6.05 4.14
N CYS A 34 -15.03 6.95 3.51
CA CYS A 34 -15.79 6.62 2.30
C CYS A 34 -14.97 6.71 1.00
N MET A 35 -13.70 7.14 1.07
CA MET A 35 -12.84 7.38 -0.11
C MET A 35 -12.70 6.16 -1.01
N ARG A 36 -12.67 4.95 -0.44
CA ARG A 36 -12.60 3.69 -1.20
C ARG A 36 -13.84 3.49 -2.09
N TYR A 37 -15.02 3.87 -1.59
CA TYR A 37 -16.27 3.81 -2.35
C TYR A 37 -16.30 4.89 -3.44
N GLU A 38 -15.84 6.10 -3.14
CA GLU A 38 -15.74 7.18 -4.12
C GLU A 38 -14.80 6.85 -5.28
N ALA A 39 -13.63 6.27 -4.98
CA ALA A 39 -12.68 5.80 -5.99
C ALA A 39 -13.31 4.75 -6.91
N LYS A 40 -14.09 3.80 -6.36
CA LYS A 40 -14.83 2.81 -7.16
C LYS A 40 -15.94 3.44 -8.01
N HIS A 41 -16.61 4.48 -7.50
CA HIS A 41 -17.63 5.21 -8.24
C HIS A 41 -17.08 5.94 -9.48
N LEU A 42 -15.82 6.35 -9.51
CA LEU A 42 -15.21 6.98 -10.68
C LEU A 42 -15.30 6.09 -11.93
N TYR A 43 -15.08 4.78 -11.79
CA TYR A 43 -15.25 3.81 -12.88
C TYR A 43 -16.67 3.82 -13.42
N PHE A 44 -17.67 3.76 -12.52
CA PHE A 44 -19.07 3.75 -12.90
C PHE A 44 -19.53 5.06 -13.54
N LYS A 45 -19.07 6.21 -13.03
CA LYS A 45 -19.35 7.53 -13.64
C LYS A 45 -18.83 7.60 -15.07
N ARG A 46 -17.55 7.23 -15.29
CA ARG A 46 -16.94 7.20 -16.63
C ARG A 46 -17.67 6.25 -17.58
N LEU A 47 -18.08 5.09 -17.08
CA LEU A 47 -18.81 4.11 -17.87
C LEU A 47 -20.21 4.59 -18.21
N ALA A 48 -20.93 5.20 -17.26
CA ALA A 48 -22.28 5.74 -17.45
C ALA A 48 -22.29 6.84 -18.52
N THR A 49 -21.32 7.76 -18.48
CA THR A 49 -21.18 8.81 -19.51
C THR A 49 -20.92 8.24 -20.91
N ARG A 50 -20.17 7.14 -21.00
CA ARG A 50 -19.84 6.49 -22.28
C ARG A 50 -20.94 5.54 -22.77
N SER A 51 -21.74 4.99 -21.86
CA SER A 51 -22.82 4.09 -22.21
C SER A 51 -24.07 4.88 -22.59
N SER A 52 -24.49 4.80 -23.85
CA SER A 52 -25.75 5.36 -24.33
C SER A 52 -27.00 4.56 -23.92
N CYS A 53 -26.90 3.72 -22.88
CA CYS A 53 -28.01 2.89 -22.40
C CYS A 53 -28.74 3.59 -21.24
N PHE A 54 -29.87 4.25 -21.56
CA PHE A 54 -30.67 4.99 -20.58
C PHE A 54 -31.84 4.19 -19.99
N LYS A 55 -32.21 3.04 -20.57
CA LYS A 55 -33.35 2.22 -20.10
C LYS A 55 -33.06 1.54 -18.75
N ASN A 56 -31.87 0.97 -18.61
CA ASN A 56 -31.44 0.36 -17.35
C ASN A 56 -29.91 0.54 -17.17
N PRO A 57 -29.48 1.73 -16.72
CA PRO A 57 -28.05 2.03 -16.55
C PRO A 57 -27.44 1.16 -15.46
N ALA A 58 -28.13 0.92 -14.34
CA ALA A 58 -27.63 0.12 -13.23
C ALA A 58 -27.29 -1.32 -13.64
N PHE A 59 -28.19 -1.99 -14.37
CA PHE A 59 -27.94 -3.34 -14.89
C PHE A 59 -26.75 -3.38 -15.86
N THR A 60 -26.66 -2.39 -16.75
CA THR A 60 -25.59 -2.29 -17.74
C THR A 60 -24.23 -2.09 -17.06
N LEU A 61 -24.16 -1.17 -16.10
CA LEU A 61 -22.97 -0.90 -15.30
C LEU A 61 -22.53 -2.12 -14.50
N ALA A 62 -23.47 -2.79 -13.83
CA ALA A 62 -23.22 -4.01 -13.05
C ALA A 62 -22.68 -5.15 -13.92
N LYS A 63 -23.32 -5.42 -15.07
CA LYS A 63 -22.90 -6.47 -16.00
C LYS A 63 -21.50 -6.21 -16.56
N ARG A 64 -21.19 -4.98 -16.95
CA ARG A 64 -19.85 -4.63 -17.46
C ARG A 64 -18.78 -4.70 -16.37
N HIS A 65 -19.12 -4.30 -15.14
CA HIS A 65 -18.23 -4.47 -14.00
C HIS A 65 -17.96 -5.95 -13.73
N GLN A 66 -18.99 -6.81 -13.70
CA GLN A 66 -18.83 -8.26 -13.52
C GLN A 66 -17.95 -8.88 -14.60
N LEU A 67 -18.20 -8.58 -15.88
CA LEU A 67 -17.37 -9.08 -16.98
C LEU A 67 -15.90 -8.64 -16.86
N ARG A 68 -15.66 -7.39 -16.44
CA ARG A 68 -14.29 -6.90 -16.18
C ARG A 68 -13.63 -7.67 -15.03
N GLN A 69 -14.35 -7.92 -13.94
CA GLN A 69 -13.82 -8.70 -12.82
C GLN A 69 -13.51 -10.14 -13.24
N CYS A 70 -14.41 -10.79 -13.99
CA CYS A 70 -14.16 -12.13 -14.52
C CYS A 70 -12.90 -12.17 -15.39
N LEU A 71 -12.69 -11.16 -16.26
CA LEU A 71 -11.47 -11.07 -17.07
C LEU A 71 -10.21 -10.93 -16.20
N ILE A 72 -10.23 -10.04 -15.21
CA ILE A 72 -9.10 -9.82 -14.29
C ILE A 72 -8.76 -11.10 -13.51
N LEU A 73 -9.78 -11.79 -13.00
CA LEU A 73 -9.60 -13.02 -12.22
C LEU A 73 -9.19 -14.23 -13.08
N SER A 74 -9.74 -14.34 -14.29
CA SER A 74 -9.47 -15.45 -15.21
C SER A 74 -8.09 -15.38 -15.84
N ASN A 75 -7.52 -14.18 -16.00
CA ASN A 75 -6.36 -13.97 -16.84
C ASN A 75 -5.15 -13.51 -16.00
N LYS A 76 -4.49 -14.47 -15.34
CA LYS A 76 -3.28 -14.24 -14.53
C LYS A 76 -2.12 -13.59 -15.31
N ASN A 77 -2.14 -13.62 -16.64
CA ASN A 77 -1.01 -13.25 -17.49
C ASN A 77 -1.23 -12.04 -18.43
N TYR A 78 -2.45 -11.51 -18.57
CA TYR A 78 -2.72 -10.46 -19.59
C TYR A 78 -2.19 -9.07 -19.20
N TYR A 79 -1.84 -8.85 -17.93
CA TYR A 79 -1.32 -7.57 -17.42
C TYR A 79 0.20 -7.57 -17.18
N ASN A 80 0.92 -8.59 -17.65
CA ASN A 80 2.38 -8.72 -17.45
C ASN A 80 3.23 -7.80 -18.35
N ILE A 81 2.65 -6.93 -19.19
CA ILE A 81 3.40 -6.49 -20.38
C ILE A 81 4.03 -5.09 -20.23
N PHE A 82 3.57 -4.23 -19.31
CA PHE A 82 4.18 -2.91 -19.15
C PHE A 82 4.30 -2.50 -17.69
N SER A 83 5.54 -2.20 -17.27
CA SER A 83 5.79 -1.47 -16.04
C SER A 83 5.75 0.03 -16.35
N GLU A 84 4.66 0.68 -15.95
CA GLU A 84 4.60 2.14 -16.01
C GLU A 84 5.23 2.70 -14.73
N THR A 85 6.28 3.50 -14.90
CA THR A 85 6.95 4.15 -13.78
C THR A 85 6.52 5.60 -13.69
N THR A 86 6.38 6.10 -12.48
CA THR A 86 6.10 7.50 -12.23
C THR A 86 7.28 8.15 -11.52
N SER A 87 7.68 9.32 -11.98
CA SER A 87 8.77 10.13 -11.38
C SER A 87 10.13 9.42 -11.37
N LEU A 88 10.66 9.10 -12.55
CA LEU A 88 12.02 8.57 -12.69
C LEU A 88 13.07 9.61 -12.29
N LYS A 89 14.04 9.20 -11.48
CA LYS A 89 15.17 10.00 -11.01
C LYS A 89 16.44 9.17 -11.09
N ILE A 90 17.50 9.76 -11.59
CA ILE A 90 18.83 9.14 -11.58
C ILE A 90 19.48 9.37 -10.22
N VAL A 91 19.93 8.31 -9.57
CA VAL A 91 20.61 8.34 -8.27
C VAL A 91 21.99 7.74 -8.39
N LYS A 92 22.99 8.44 -7.85
CA LYS A 92 24.37 7.94 -7.78
C LYS A 92 24.54 7.06 -6.55
N HIS A 93 25.37 6.03 -6.65
CA HIS A 93 25.70 5.14 -5.52
C HIS A 93 26.15 5.92 -4.27
N SER A 94 26.90 7.02 -4.44
CA SER A 94 27.38 7.86 -3.33
C SER A 94 26.29 8.63 -2.57
N GLN A 95 25.10 8.79 -3.16
CA GLN A 95 23.97 9.51 -2.54
C GLN A 95 23.06 8.58 -1.72
N LEU A 96 23.23 7.27 -1.85
CA LEU A 96 22.47 6.27 -1.09
C LEU A 96 23.02 6.14 0.33
N SER A 97 22.18 5.68 1.26
CA SER A 97 22.60 5.45 2.64
C SER A 97 23.71 4.38 2.71
N ILE A 98 24.56 4.47 3.74
CA ILE A 98 25.68 3.54 3.95
C ILE A 98 25.23 2.08 4.01
N LEU A 99 24.04 1.81 4.56
CA LEU A 99 23.49 0.46 4.64
C LEU A 99 23.14 -0.08 3.25
N VAL A 100 22.52 0.73 2.38
CA VAL A 100 22.21 0.33 1.00
C VAL A 100 23.48 0.08 0.19
N GLN A 101 24.51 0.91 0.40
CA GLN A 101 25.81 0.72 -0.24
C GLN A 101 26.51 -0.59 0.20
N ARG A 102 26.35 -1.01 1.46
CA ARG A 102 26.87 -2.31 1.94
C ARG A 102 26.12 -3.47 1.28
N LEU A 103 24.80 -3.39 1.24
CA LEU A 103 23.94 -4.39 0.60
C LEU A 103 24.27 -4.57 -0.89
N PHE A 104 24.60 -3.51 -1.62
CA PHE A 104 25.05 -3.63 -3.01
C PHE A 104 26.40 -4.32 -3.15
N LYS A 105 27.34 -4.11 -2.21
CA LYS A 105 28.62 -4.83 -2.20
C LYS A 105 28.43 -6.33 -1.91
N GLU A 106 27.54 -6.67 -0.97
CA GLU A 106 27.21 -8.06 -0.62
C GLU A 106 26.55 -8.80 -1.78
N ASN A 107 25.68 -8.12 -2.53
CA ASN A 107 25.02 -8.67 -3.71
C ASN A 107 25.84 -8.57 -5.01
N HIS A 108 27.13 -8.22 -4.93
CA HIS A 108 28.03 -8.06 -6.08
C HIS A 108 27.51 -7.12 -7.19
N ILE A 109 26.82 -6.05 -6.82
CA ILE A 109 26.31 -5.03 -7.75
C ILE A 109 27.38 -3.95 -7.94
N HIS A 110 27.93 -3.86 -9.16
CA HIS A 110 29.01 -2.92 -9.51
C HIS A 110 28.52 -1.63 -10.18
N GLU A 111 27.21 -1.45 -10.33
CA GLU A 111 26.62 -0.26 -10.96
C GLU A 111 26.84 0.99 -10.10
N THR A 112 27.21 2.10 -10.74
CA THR A 112 27.49 3.37 -10.07
C THR A 112 26.32 4.34 -10.13
N ILE A 113 25.39 4.12 -11.05
CA ILE A 113 24.23 4.94 -11.35
C ILE A 113 23.02 4.03 -11.43
N PHE A 114 21.94 4.41 -10.75
CA PHE A 114 20.69 3.67 -10.71
C PHE A 114 19.53 4.56 -11.13
N ASP A 115 18.55 3.98 -11.83
CA ASP A 115 17.26 4.62 -12.04
C ASP A 115 16.36 4.32 -10.83
N GLU A 116 15.96 5.36 -10.11
CA GLU A 116 15.01 5.32 -9.01
C GLU A 116 13.63 5.79 -9.49
N CYS A 117 12.56 5.15 -9.01
CA CYS A 117 11.20 5.66 -9.21
C CYS A 117 10.44 5.78 -7.87
N LYS A 118 9.46 6.68 -7.82
CA LYS A 118 8.58 6.81 -6.65
C LYS A 118 7.51 5.73 -6.62
N SER A 119 7.04 5.32 -7.79
CA SER A 119 6.02 4.29 -7.92
C SER A 119 6.15 3.56 -9.24
N ILE A 120 5.83 2.28 -9.20
CA ILE A 120 5.83 1.39 -10.36
C ILE A 120 4.51 0.62 -10.41
N HIS A 121 3.85 0.66 -11.56
CA HIS A 121 2.75 -0.25 -11.86
C HIS A 121 3.34 -1.57 -12.33
N TYR A 122 3.26 -2.60 -11.49
CA TYR A 122 3.79 -3.93 -11.80
C TYR A 122 2.68 -4.97 -11.62
N LYS A 123 2.41 -5.77 -12.65
CA LYS A 123 1.30 -6.76 -12.68
C LYS A 123 -0.06 -6.18 -12.25
N ASN A 124 -0.37 -4.96 -12.71
CA ASN A 124 -1.58 -4.22 -12.36
C ASN A 124 -1.73 -3.84 -10.87
N VAL A 125 -0.64 -3.96 -10.10
CA VAL A 125 -0.51 -3.46 -8.73
C VAL A 125 0.38 -2.23 -8.74
N LEU A 126 -0.03 -1.19 -8.02
CA LEU A 126 0.81 -0.03 -7.77
C LEU A 126 1.71 -0.31 -6.57
N ILE A 127 3.01 -0.39 -6.81
CA ILE A 127 4.02 -0.46 -5.76
C ILE A 127 4.59 0.94 -5.59
N MET A 128 4.57 1.46 -4.37
CA MET A 128 5.09 2.79 -4.05
C MET A 128 6.32 2.66 -3.16
N ALA A 129 7.28 3.57 -3.35
CA ALA A 129 8.30 3.78 -2.34
C ALA A 129 7.62 4.28 -1.06
N ARG A 130 8.10 3.82 0.10
CA ARG A 130 7.57 4.09 1.45
C ARG A 130 6.23 3.44 1.78
N SER A 131 5.82 2.41 1.03
CA SER A 131 4.71 1.54 1.45
C SER A 131 5.22 0.23 2.02
N VAL A 132 4.39 -0.42 2.84
CA VAL A 132 4.66 -1.74 3.42
C VAL A 132 3.99 -2.82 2.58
N PHE A 133 4.63 -3.98 2.46
CA PHE A 133 4.04 -5.19 1.90
C PHE A 133 4.19 -6.37 2.85
N ILE A 134 3.39 -7.41 2.63
CA ILE A 134 3.52 -8.68 3.33
C ILE A 134 4.33 -9.63 2.43
N GLU A 135 5.55 -9.93 2.83
CA GLU A 135 6.45 -10.81 2.07
C GLU A 135 6.03 -12.28 2.21
N LYS A 136 5.77 -12.71 3.45
CA LYS A 136 5.44 -14.09 3.80
C LYS A 136 4.59 -14.15 5.07
N LEU A 137 3.89 -15.27 5.24
CA LEU A 137 3.18 -15.63 6.47
C LEU A 137 3.99 -16.75 7.15
N VAL A 138 4.27 -16.62 8.45
CA VAL A 138 4.93 -17.66 9.22
C VAL A 138 3.88 -18.71 9.58
N TYR A 139 4.03 -19.92 9.03
CA TYR A 139 3.00 -20.97 9.04
C TYR A 139 2.58 -21.48 10.43
N GLU A 140 3.41 -21.30 11.45
CA GLU A 140 3.10 -21.81 12.80
C GLU A 140 2.18 -20.87 13.59
N GLU A 141 2.19 -19.57 13.31
CA GLU A 141 1.47 -18.55 14.10
C GLU A 141 0.58 -17.63 13.24
N GLU A 142 0.48 -17.86 11.92
CA GLU A 142 -0.18 -16.96 10.94
C GLU A 142 0.35 -15.51 10.98
N GLU A 143 1.53 -15.28 11.55
CA GLU A 143 2.09 -13.95 11.70
C GLU A 143 2.64 -13.41 10.36
N PRO A 144 2.22 -12.21 9.93
CA PRO A 144 2.73 -11.58 8.72
C PRO A 144 4.14 -11.01 8.91
N CYS A 145 5.05 -11.39 8.02
CA CYS A 145 6.33 -10.72 7.85
C CYS A 145 6.15 -9.49 6.96
N PHE A 146 6.30 -8.31 7.56
CA PHE A 146 6.19 -7.04 6.86
C PHE A 146 7.55 -6.60 6.31
N VAL A 147 7.52 -6.05 5.10
CA VAL A 147 8.68 -5.40 4.46
C VAL A 147 8.31 -3.97 4.11
N TYR A 148 9.16 -3.02 4.50
CA TYR A 148 9.02 -1.61 4.19
C TYR A 148 9.87 -1.25 2.96
N VAL A 149 9.24 -0.74 1.90
CA VAL A 149 9.95 -0.39 0.66
C VAL A 149 10.64 0.96 0.83
N LEU A 150 11.97 0.97 0.87
CA LEU A 150 12.76 2.20 0.96
C LEU A 150 12.92 2.86 -0.42
N HIS A 151 13.40 2.08 -1.39
CA HIS A 151 13.71 2.54 -2.74
C HIS A 151 13.27 1.52 -3.78
N LEU A 152 12.76 2.01 -4.92
CA LEU A 152 12.51 1.20 -6.10
C LEU A 152 13.59 1.55 -7.12
N LEU A 153 14.51 0.61 -7.36
CA LEU A 153 15.70 0.83 -8.17
C LEU A 153 15.76 -0.13 -9.34
N LYS A 154 16.24 0.34 -10.47
CA LYS A 154 16.55 -0.50 -11.62
C LYS A 154 17.99 -0.97 -11.51
N VAL A 155 18.18 -2.28 -11.35
CA VAL A 155 19.49 -2.95 -11.23
C VAL A 155 19.59 -3.97 -12.36
N GLN A 156 20.66 -3.95 -13.15
CA GLN A 156 20.85 -4.86 -14.29
C GLN A 156 19.64 -4.91 -15.24
N ASN A 157 19.05 -3.75 -15.50
CA ASN A 157 17.84 -3.57 -16.31
C ASN A 157 16.53 -4.17 -15.73
N ILE A 158 16.55 -4.69 -14.49
CA ILE A 158 15.40 -5.26 -13.79
C ILE A 158 15.03 -4.35 -12.62
N TRP A 159 13.73 -4.10 -12.42
CA TRP A 159 13.26 -3.36 -11.26
C TRP A 159 13.29 -4.22 -10.00
N LYS A 160 13.94 -3.72 -8.96
CA LYS A 160 14.05 -4.34 -7.63
C LYS A 160 13.66 -3.34 -6.54
N ALA A 161 13.13 -3.85 -5.45
CA ALA A 161 12.81 -3.08 -4.26
C ALA A 161 13.94 -3.28 -3.23
N VAL A 162 14.54 -2.18 -2.79
CA VAL A 162 15.34 -2.15 -1.56
C VAL A 162 14.35 -2.03 -0.42
N VAL A 163 14.32 -3.05 0.43
CA VAL A 163 13.35 -3.15 1.52
C VAL A 163 14.06 -3.24 2.86
N GLU A 164 13.34 -2.88 3.92
CA GLU A 164 13.70 -3.17 5.30
C GLU A 164 12.71 -4.18 5.87
N HIS A 165 13.21 -5.25 6.49
CA HIS A 165 12.39 -6.20 7.21
C HIS A 165 11.95 -5.60 8.55
N LEU A 166 10.64 -5.56 8.78
CA LEU A 166 10.05 -5.04 10.00
C LEU A 166 9.85 -6.18 10.99
N GLN A 167 10.23 -5.95 12.24
CA GLN A 167 9.93 -6.90 13.30
C GLN A 167 8.52 -6.64 13.82
N VAL A 168 7.71 -7.68 13.92
CA VAL A 168 6.41 -7.64 14.64
C VAL A 168 6.68 -7.81 16.13
N ILE A 169 6.19 -6.88 16.95
CA ILE A 169 6.26 -6.95 18.41
C ILE A 169 5.06 -7.73 18.96
N GLY A 170 3.88 -7.48 18.40
CA GLY A 170 2.64 -8.16 18.79
C GLY A 170 1.41 -7.54 18.13
N PHE A 171 0.26 -8.17 18.34
CA PHE A 171 -1.02 -7.68 17.84
C PHE A 171 -1.78 -6.90 18.93
N ASN A 172 -2.14 -5.65 18.63
CA ASN A 172 -2.95 -4.82 19.52
C ASN A 172 -4.44 -4.97 19.17
N GLU A 173 -5.19 -5.68 20.03
CA GLU A 173 -6.63 -5.93 19.86
C GLU A 173 -7.50 -4.68 19.93
N LYS A 174 -7.03 -3.58 20.53
CA LYS A 174 -7.82 -2.33 20.58
C LYS A 174 -7.75 -1.57 19.26
N LEU A 175 -6.57 -1.55 18.65
CA LEU A 175 -6.31 -0.86 17.38
C LEU A 175 -6.51 -1.76 16.15
N TRP A 176 -6.67 -3.07 16.38
CA TRP A 176 -6.77 -4.09 15.34
C TRP A 176 -5.57 -4.04 14.40
N SER A 177 -4.36 -3.98 14.95
CA SER A 177 -3.14 -3.76 14.17
C SER A 177 -1.91 -4.35 14.82
N TYR A 178 -0.92 -4.64 13.98
CA TYR A 178 0.37 -5.15 14.39
C TYR A 178 1.28 -4.00 14.79
N GLU A 179 1.81 -4.07 16.01
CA GLU A 179 2.89 -3.21 16.44
C GLU A 179 4.20 -3.68 15.79
N ILE A 180 4.97 -2.74 15.27
CA ILE A 180 6.19 -3.02 14.52
C ILE A 180 7.37 -2.15 14.94
N GLU A 181 8.57 -2.69 14.74
CA GLU A 181 9.84 -2.01 14.99
C GLU A 181 10.77 -2.08 13.77
N PHE A 182 11.47 -0.98 13.52
CA PHE A 182 12.50 -0.86 12.49
C PHE A 182 13.84 -1.34 13.03
N ARG A 183 14.35 -2.45 12.49
CA ARG A 183 15.65 -3.03 12.90
C ARG A 183 16.84 -2.58 12.05
N GLY A 184 16.59 -1.95 10.90
CA GLY A 184 17.63 -1.60 9.93
C GLY A 184 18.18 -2.79 9.13
N THR A 185 17.52 -3.94 9.16
CA THR A 185 17.87 -5.12 8.35
C THR A 185 17.34 -4.93 6.94
N LEU A 186 18.25 -4.60 6.01
CA LEU A 186 17.92 -4.33 4.62
C LEU A 186 18.10 -5.56 3.74
N ASP A 187 17.23 -5.70 2.74
CA ASP A 187 17.33 -6.73 1.71
C ASP A 187 16.93 -6.19 0.33
N LEU A 188 17.37 -6.91 -0.71
CA LEU A 188 17.04 -6.61 -2.10
C LEU A 188 16.05 -7.64 -2.63
N LEU A 189 14.79 -7.24 -2.81
CA LEU A 189 13.73 -8.12 -3.26
C LEU A 189 13.34 -7.83 -4.71
N ASP A 190 13.03 -8.89 -5.44
CA ASP A 190 12.32 -8.79 -6.71
C ASP A 190 10.86 -8.38 -6.44
N LEU A 191 10.28 -7.57 -7.33
CA LEU A 191 8.92 -7.04 -7.16
C LEU A 191 7.86 -8.14 -7.05
N ASP A 192 8.11 -9.30 -7.64
CA ASP A 192 7.24 -10.47 -7.51
C ASP A 192 7.08 -10.93 -6.07
N ARG A 193 8.16 -10.90 -5.28
CA ARG A 193 8.12 -11.38 -3.90
C ARG A 193 7.27 -10.47 -3.01
N CYS A 194 7.24 -9.17 -3.31
CA CYS A 194 6.39 -8.21 -2.60
C CYS A 194 4.88 -8.41 -2.83
N LEU A 195 4.49 -9.14 -3.89
CA LEU A 195 3.09 -9.32 -4.30
C LEU A 195 2.52 -10.70 -3.95
N ASN A 196 3.29 -11.55 -3.28
CA ASN A 196 2.92 -12.95 -3.06
C ASN A 196 1.68 -13.15 -2.17
N VAL A 197 1.61 -12.43 -1.05
CA VAL A 197 0.56 -12.62 -0.05
C VAL A 197 -0.59 -11.64 -0.28
N LEU A 198 -0.29 -10.34 -0.29
CA LEU A 198 -1.29 -9.29 -0.46
C LEU A 198 -0.84 -8.32 -1.55
N PRO A 199 -1.58 -8.20 -2.67
CA PRO A 199 -1.18 -7.36 -3.79
C PRO A 199 -1.52 -5.87 -3.58
N HIS A 200 -1.44 -5.37 -2.34
CA HIS A 200 -1.76 -3.99 -1.97
C HIS A 200 -0.73 -3.47 -0.96
N GLY A 201 -0.22 -2.25 -1.18
CA GLY A 201 0.63 -1.57 -0.22
C GLY A 201 -0.16 -1.17 1.03
N LEU A 202 0.44 -1.38 2.19
CA LEU A 202 -0.04 -1.01 3.51
C LEU A 202 0.66 0.27 3.98
N ASP A 203 -0.01 1.01 4.86
CA ASP A 203 0.51 2.23 5.47
C ASP A 203 0.91 1.98 6.92
N ILE A 204 1.94 2.70 7.38
CA ILE A 204 2.36 2.73 8.78
C ILE A 204 1.75 3.95 9.44
N TYR A 205 1.21 3.76 10.64
CA TYR A 205 0.72 4.86 11.47
C TYR A 205 1.35 4.80 12.86
N HIS A 206 1.44 5.95 13.53
CA HIS A 206 2.15 6.08 14.80
C HIS A 206 1.17 6.46 15.92
N VAL A 207 1.23 5.73 17.04
CA VAL A 207 0.41 5.98 18.23
C VAL A 207 1.32 5.92 19.45
N GLU A 208 1.37 6.99 20.24
CA GLU A 208 2.14 7.08 21.49
C GLU A 208 3.64 6.74 21.36
N GLY A 209 4.21 6.89 20.15
CA GLY A 209 5.62 6.61 19.86
C GLY A 209 5.87 5.23 19.25
N SER A 210 4.90 4.31 19.30
CA SER A 210 4.96 3.02 18.63
C SER A 210 4.42 3.12 17.19
N ALA A 211 4.99 2.31 16.29
CA ALA A 211 4.55 2.19 14.90
C ALA A 211 3.62 0.98 14.75
N TYR A 212 2.59 1.14 13.94
CA TYR A 212 1.57 0.12 13.72
C TYR A 212 1.26 -0.04 12.24
N ILE A 213 0.96 -1.29 11.85
CA ILE A 213 0.47 -1.64 10.52
C ILE A 213 -0.90 -2.31 10.67
N ASN A 214 -1.84 -1.81 9.88
CA ASN A 214 -3.15 -2.40 9.80
C ASN A 214 -3.25 -3.38 8.62
N VAL A 215 -3.85 -4.55 8.87
CA VAL A 215 -4.27 -5.46 7.81
C VAL A 215 -5.80 -5.60 7.86
N LEU A 216 -6.48 -5.00 6.89
CA LEU A 216 -7.95 -4.90 6.83
C LEU A 216 -8.67 -6.22 6.53
N SER A 217 -7.93 -7.24 6.10
CA SER A 217 -8.46 -8.55 5.74
C SER A 217 -7.85 -9.61 6.62
N ARG A 218 -8.66 -10.60 7.04
CA ARG A 218 -8.14 -11.79 7.68
C ARG A 218 -7.17 -12.48 6.72
N LEU A 219 -5.92 -12.67 7.14
CA LEU A 219 -4.87 -13.35 6.38
C LEU A 219 -5.04 -14.87 6.48
N THR A 220 -6.25 -15.37 6.23
CA THR A 220 -6.48 -16.82 6.13
C THR A 220 -6.12 -17.27 4.71
N ILE A 221 -5.15 -18.18 4.61
CA ILE A 221 -4.87 -18.96 3.39
C ILE A 221 -5.98 -19.99 3.20
#